data_AF-A0A956DPR1-F1
#
_entry.id   AF-A0A956DPR1-F1
#
_cell.length_a   1.000
_cell.length_b   1.000
_cell.length_c   1.000
_cell.angle_alpha   90.00
_cell.angle_beta   90.00
_cell.angle_gamma   90.00
#
_symmetry.space_group_name_H-M   'P 1'
#
loop_
_entity.id
_entity.type
_entity.pdbx_description
1 polymer ?
#
loop_
_entity_poly.entity_id
_entity_poly.type
_entity_poly.pdbx_seq_one_letter_code
_entity_poly.pdbx_strand_id
1 'polypeptide(L)'
;MRSLSLATILTLLVAGSACSSEKGEDLELIDGGATIQVGSSWKACDDVSDCAEVGTSCDDCCAMEAISATRVEEFRTAAADLCSGYQGGVCDCAPLETDMVCESGLCQLVPVE
;
A
#
# COMPACT_ATOMS: atom_id res chain seq x y z
N MET A 1 -4.90 -63.89 -25.52
CA MET A 1 -5.47 -63.60 -24.19
C MET A 1 -4.69 -62.41 -23.63
N ARG A 2 -5.40 -61.33 -23.28
CA ARG A 2 -4.86 -59.96 -23.14
C ARG A 2 -4.11 -59.72 -21.82
N SER A 3 -3.07 -58.90 -21.93
CA SER A 3 -2.13 -58.44 -20.91
C SER A 3 -2.74 -57.73 -19.70
N LEU A 4 -1.95 -57.77 -18.62
CA LEU A 4 -2.12 -57.20 -17.30
C LEU A 4 -2.22 -55.65 -17.26
N SER A 5 -3.02 -55.21 -16.29
CA SER A 5 -2.88 -54.07 -15.37
C SER A 5 -1.74 -53.06 -15.57
N LEU A 6 -2.05 -51.78 -15.42
CA LEU A 6 -1.41 -50.93 -14.41
C LEU A 6 -2.26 -49.68 -14.10
N ALA A 7 -2.29 -49.35 -12.81
CA ALA A 7 -3.04 -48.28 -12.18
C ALA A 7 -2.59 -46.88 -12.62
N THR A 8 -3.54 -45.94 -12.71
CA THR A 8 -3.24 -44.51 -12.72
C THR A 8 -4.04 -43.86 -11.60
N ILE A 9 -3.33 -43.62 -10.49
CA ILE A 9 -3.80 -42.89 -9.32
C ILE A 9 -3.88 -41.41 -9.71
N LEU A 10 -5.10 -40.88 -9.82
CA LEU A 10 -5.33 -39.46 -10.05
C LEU A 10 -5.48 -38.77 -8.68
N THR A 11 -4.37 -38.29 -8.14
CA THR A 11 -4.37 -37.47 -6.94
C THR A 11 -4.89 -36.07 -7.31
N LEU A 12 -6.18 -35.81 -7.09
CA LEU A 12 -6.69 -34.43 -7.08
C LEU A 12 -6.16 -33.73 -5.82
N LEU A 13 -5.13 -32.90 -5.98
CA LEU A 13 -4.84 -31.83 -5.04
C LEU A 13 -5.96 -30.79 -5.17
N VAL A 14 -6.90 -30.80 -4.22
CA VAL A 14 -7.88 -29.73 -4.06
C VAL A 14 -7.19 -28.56 -3.38
N ALA A 15 -7.33 -27.41 -4.02
CA ALA A 15 -6.74 -26.12 -3.73
C ALA A 15 -6.71 -25.77 -2.23
N GLY A 16 -5.53 -25.42 -1.75
CA GLY A 16 -5.41 -24.52 -0.62
C GLY A 16 -6.02 -23.18 -1.05
N SER A 17 -7.15 -22.83 -0.45
CA SER A 17 -7.73 -21.50 -0.56
C SER A 17 -6.72 -20.51 0.01
N ALA A 18 -5.98 -19.87 -0.89
CA ALA A 18 -5.16 -18.71 -0.59
C ALA A 18 -6.11 -17.57 -0.18
N CYS A 19 -6.44 -17.51 1.12
CA CYS A 19 -6.72 -16.22 1.75
C CYS A 19 -5.37 -15.54 2.00
N SER A 20 -4.64 -15.22 0.93
CA SER A 20 -3.67 -14.15 1.00
C SER A 20 -4.47 -12.91 0.69
N SER A 21 -4.84 -12.18 1.75
CA SER A 21 -5.10 -10.75 1.61
C SER A 21 -3.98 -10.18 0.74
N GLU A 22 -4.33 -9.73 -0.45
CA GLU A 22 -3.47 -8.91 -1.30
C GLU A 22 -3.33 -7.55 -0.59
N LYS A 23 -2.69 -7.55 0.59
CA LYS A 23 -2.13 -6.34 1.16
C LYS A 23 -1.13 -5.89 0.11
N GLY A 24 -1.45 -4.81 -0.60
CA GLY A 24 -0.54 -4.22 -1.59
C GLY A 24 0.84 -4.18 -0.98
N GLU A 25 1.79 -4.81 -1.67
CA GLU A 25 2.98 -5.48 -1.11
C GLU A 25 4.00 -4.55 -0.40
N ASP A 26 3.64 -3.32 -0.05
CA ASP A 26 4.53 -2.31 0.50
C ASP A 26 3.79 -1.22 1.32
N LEU A 27 2.62 -1.53 1.91
CA LEU A 27 1.97 -0.67 2.91
C LEU A 27 2.02 -1.33 4.29
N GLU A 28 2.51 -0.59 5.28
CA GLU A 28 2.59 -1.06 6.66
C GLU A 28 2.29 0.04 7.66
N LEU A 29 1.77 -0.34 8.83
CA LEU A 29 1.61 0.59 9.92
C LEU A 29 2.90 0.69 10.73
N ILE A 30 3.39 1.91 10.90
CA ILE A 30 4.52 2.28 11.75
C ILE A 30 4.04 3.14 12.92
N ASP A 31 4.96 3.61 13.77
CA ASP A 31 4.67 4.50 14.91
C ASP A 31 3.58 3.97 15.84
N GLY A 32 3.65 2.67 16.14
CA GLY A 32 2.67 2.01 17.01
C GLY A 32 1.27 1.86 16.41
N GLY A 33 1.14 2.00 15.09
CA GLY A 33 -0.14 1.86 14.39
C GLY A 33 -0.72 3.16 13.83
N ALA A 34 -0.06 4.30 14.04
CA ALA A 34 -0.62 5.62 13.77
C ALA A 34 -0.36 6.15 12.35
N THR A 35 0.70 5.68 11.71
CA THR A 35 1.15 6.17 10.39
C THR A 35 1.28 5.00 9.43
N ILE A 36 0.81 5.17 8.20
CA ILE A 36 1.00 4.23 7.10
C ILE A 36 2.31 4.60 6.39
N GLN A 37 3.27 3.69 6.40
CA GLN A 37 4.44 3.80 5.55
C GLN A 37 4.09 3.41 4.12
N VAL A 38 4.36 4.30 3.16
CA VAL A 38 4.12 4.03 1.74
C VAL A 38 5.40 3.63 1.03
N GLY A 39 5.41 2.39 0.56
CA GLY A 39 6.51 1.85 -0.20
C GLY A 39 6.60 2.32 -1.65
N SER A 40 7.71 1.98 -2.30
CA SER A 40 8.05 2.49 -3.64
C SER A 40 7.08 2.06 -4.74
N SER A 41 6.44 0.89 -4.57
CA SER A 41 5.47 0.35 -5.53
C SER A 41 4.23 1.23 -5.75
N TRP A 42 3.96 2.15 -4.81
CA TRP A 42 2.85 3.09 -4.85
C TRP A 42 3.21 4.44 -5.47
N LYS A 43 4.50 4.69 -5.71
CA LYS A 43 5.05 6.02 -5.97
C LYS A 43 5.48 6.26 -7.42
N ALA A 44 5.27 5.32 -8.33
CA ALA A 44 5.75 5.45 -9.70
C ALA A 44 5.20 6.71 -10.42
N CYS A 45 6.09 7.41 -11.14
CA CYS A 45 5.76 8.57 -11.98
C CYS A 45 6.73 8.70 -13.17
N ASP A 46 6.24 9.29 -14.26
CA ASP A 46 7.07 9.80 -15.36
C ASP A 46 7.22 11.33 -15.24
N ASP A 47 6.17 12.02 -14.81
CA ASP A 47 6.13 13.47 -14.57
C ASP A 47 5.42 13.81 -13.25
N VAL A 48 5.58 15.06 -12.77
CA VAL A 48 4.91 15.53 -11.55
C VAL A 48 3.38 15.45 -11.62
N SER A 49 2.80 15.52 -12.81
CA SER A 49 1.35 15.38 -13.01
C SER A 49 0.82 13.97 -12.70
N ASP A 50 1.70 12.98 -12.63
CA ASP A 50 1.36 11.61 -12.27
C ASP A 50 1.30 11.42 -10.76
N CYS A 51 1.63 12.46 -9.98
CA CYS A 51 1.69 12.40 -8.53
C CYS A 51 0.45 13.02 -7.89
N ALA A 52 0.08 12.49 -6.73
CA ALA A 52 -0.97 13.00 -5.89
C ALA A 52 -0.54 12.90 -4.42
N GLU A 53 -1.05 13.83 -3.62
CA GLU A 53 -0.81 13.86 -2.18
C GLU A 53 -1.88 13.05 -1.45
N VAL A 54 -1.46 12.25 -0.47
CA VAL A 54 -2.35 11.48 0.41
C VAL A 54 -1.95 11.65 1.87
N GLY A 55 -2.95 11.64 2.76
CA GLY A 55 -2.72 11.53 4.20
C GLY A 55 -2.35 10.11 4.58
N THR A 56 -1.30 9.95 5.37
CA THR A 56 -0.83 8.64 5.84
C THR A 56 -1.10 8.40 7.31
N SER A 57 -1.58 9.41 8.05
CA SER A 57 -1.99 9.25 9.45
C SER A 57 -3.38 8.63 9.56
N CYS A 58 -3.53 7.65 10.45
CA CYS A 58 -4.82 7.07 10.82
C CYS A 58 -5.74 8.02 11.62
N ASP A 59 -5.19 9.13 12.14
CA ASP A 59 -5.91 10.19 12.87
C ASP A 59 -6.10 11.46 12.04
N ASP A 60 -5.80 11.41 10.73
CA ASP A 60 -5.75 12.60 9.87
C ASP A 60 -4.78 13.69 10.40
N CYS A 61 -3.71 13.30 11.12
CA CYS A 61 -2.64 14.20 11.51
C CYS A 61 -1.81 14.63 10.28
N CYS A 62 -0.87 15.58 10.49
CA CYS A 62 -0.05 16.26 9.49
C CYS A 62 0.97 15.38 8.72
N ALA A 63 0.74 14.07 8.63
CA ALA A 63 1.56 13.14 7.88
C ALA A 63 0.99 13.00 6.46
N MET A 64 1.69 13.61 5.50
CA MET A 64 1.35 13.57 4.08
C MET A 64 2.46 12.85 3.32
N GLU A 65 2.09 12.17 2.24
CA GLU A 65 3.03 11.50 1.36
C GLU A 65 2.56 11.63 -0.10
N ALA A 66 3.51 11.65 -1.04
CA ALA A 66 3.19 11.65 -2.46
C ALA A 66 3.18 10.22 -3.00
N ILE A 67 2.16 9.89 -3.78
CA ILE A 67 1.97 8.60 -4.46
C ILE A 67 1.58 8.83 -5.92
N SER A 68 1.54 7.75 -6.71
CA SER A 68 0.96 7.80 -8.04
C SER A 68 -0.53 8.16 -7.97
N ALA A 69 -0.95 9.16 -8.75
CA ALA A 69 -2.33 9.61 -8.88
C ALA A 69 -3.28 8.47 -9.28
N THR A 70 -2.80 7.48 -10.04
CA THR A 70 -3.58 6.30 -10.44
C THR A 70 -3.88 5.34 -9.29
N ARG A 71 -3.15 5.45 -8.17
CA ARG A 71 -3.25 4.57 -6.99
C ARG A 71 -4.05 5.18 -5.85
N VAL A 72 -4.52 6.43 -5.97
CA VAL A 72 -5.17 7.16 -4.85
C VAL A 72 -6.38 6.43 -4.29
N GLU A 73 -7.29 5.93 -5.13
CA GLU A 73 -8.49 5.23 -4.65
C GLU A 73 -8.16 3.87 -4.03
N GLU A 74 -7.15 3.18 -4.56
CA GLU A 74 -6.64 1.93 -4.00
C GLU A 74 -5.98 2.18 -2.63
N PHE A 75 -5.18 3.24 -2.52
CA PHE A 75 -4.53 3.64 -1.28
C PHE A 75 -5.56 3.99 -0.22
N ARG A 76 -6.60 4.76 -0.55
CA ARG A 76 -7.66 5.11 0.42
C ARG A 76 -8.37 3.87 0.97
N THR A 77 -8.63 2.90 0.12
CA THR A 77 -9.25 1.63 0.53
C THR A 77 -8.32 0.86 1.48
N ALA A 78 -7.05 0.70 1.09
CA ALA A 78 -6.05 0.02 1.92
C ALA A 78 -5.77 0.75 3.24
N ALA A 79 -5.73 2.08 3.22
CA ALA A 79 -5.54 2.92 4.40
C ALA A 79 -6.68 2.75 5.40
N ALA A 80 -7.93 2.76 4.94
CA ALA A 80 -9.09 2.52 5.79
C ALA A 80 -9.04 1.13 6.46
N ASP A 81 -8.63 0.10 5.71
CA ASP A 81 -8.49 -1.25 6.25
C ASP A 81 -7.35 -1.34 7.27
N LEU A 82 -6.19 -0.74 7.00
CA LEU A 82 -5.04 -0.70 7.92
C LEU A 82 -5.41 0.04 9.21
N CYS A 83 -6.03 1.22 9.09
CA CYS A 83 -6.38 2.07 10.22
C CYS A 83 -7.60 1.60 11.01
N SER A 84 -8.36 0.61 10.53
CA SER A 84 -9.61 0.14 11.15
C SER A 84 -9.48 -0.29 12.63
N GLY A 85 -8.29 -0.75 13.03
CA GLY A 85 -7.99 -1.19 14.40
C GLY A 85 -7.32 -0.12 15.28
N TYR A 86 -6.99 1.04 14.72
CA TYR A 86 -6.31 2.10 15.45
C TYR A 86 -7.28 2.80 16.42
N GLN A 87 -6.85 2.98 17.67
CA GLN A 87 -7.71 3.45 18.77
C GLN A 87 -7.66 4.96 18.99
N GLY A 88 -6.98 5.68 18.09
CA GLY A 88 -6.81 7.12 18.14
C GLY A 88 -5.61 7.57 18.95
N GLY A 89 -5.23 8.82 18.71
CA GLY A 89 -4.10 9.53 19.30
C GLY A 89 -4.36 11.03 19.34
N VAL A 90 -3.31 11.80 19.63
CA VAL A 90 -3.37 13.27 19.66
C VAL A 90 -2.35 13.79 18.66
N CYS A 91 -2.80 14.62 17.72
CA CYS A 91 -1.92 15.30 16.80
C CYS A 91 -1.21 16.45 17.51
N ASP A 92 0.10 16.31 17.69
CA ASP A 92 1.00 17.41 18.08
C ASP A 92 1.96 17.69 16.91
N CYS A 93 1.39 18.21 15.82
CA CYS A 93 2.14 18.48 14.59
C CYS A 93 1.64 19.77 13.94
N ALA A 94 2.48 20.33 13.07
CA ALA A 94 2.12 21.42 12.17
C ALA A 94 2.33 20.93 10.72
N PRO A 95 1.45 21.30 9.79
CA PRO A 95 1.68 21.00 8.38
C PRO A 95 2.97 21.67 7.92
N LEU A 96 3.81 20.91 7.21
CA LEU A 96 4.99 21.42 6.53
C LEU A 96 4.59 21.80 5.11
N GLU A 97 4.98 22.99 4.65
CA GLU A 97 4.86 23.34 3.25
C GLU A 97 5.84 22.48 2.44
N THR A 98 5.33 21.79 1.43
CA THR A 98 6.11 20.90 0.57
C THR A 98 5.72 21.11 -0.89
N ASP A 99 6.68 20.89 -1.78
CA ASP A 99 6.45 20.77 -3.21
C ASP A 99 6.41 19.30 -3.60
N MET A 100 5.58 18.99 -4.59
CA MET A 100 5.51 17.66 -5.18
C MET A 100 6.51 17.56 -6.33
N VAL A 101 7.31 16.49 -6.32
CA VAL A 101 8.29 16.22 -7.39
C VAL A 101 8.20 14.77 -7.84
N CYS A 102 8.49 14.56 -9.13
CA CYS A 102 8.80 13.23 -9.66
C CYS A 102 10.32 13.12 -9.81
N GLU A 103 10.99 12.46 -8.87
CA GLU A 103 12.44 12.32 -8.88
C GLU A 103 12.83 10.84 -8.86
N SER A 104 13.73 10.46 -9.77
CA SER A 104 14.15 9.06 -9.98
C SER A 104 12.98 8.10 -10.27
N GLY A 105 11.93 8.61 -10.92
CA GLY A 105 10.71 7.85 -11.24
C GLY A 105 9.78 7.61 -10.06
N LEU A 106 9.96 8.35 -8.96
CA LEU A 106 9.15 8.25 -7.75
C LEU A 106 8.59 9.61 -7.32
N CYS A 107 7.30 9.64 -7.01
CA CYS A 107 6.59 10.75 -6.40
C CYS A 107 7.12 10.98 -4.98
N GLN A 108 7.51 12.23 -4.70
CA GLN A 108 8.03 12.64 -3.41
C GLN A 108 7.48 14.02 -3.03
N LEU A 109 7.29 14.25 -1.73
CA LEU A 109 7.10 15.58 -1.17
C LEU A 109 8.45 16.08 -0.67
N VAL A 110 8.89 17.24 -1.14
CA VAL A 110 10.13 17.90 -0.71
C VAL A 110 9.80 19.19 0.02
N PRO A 111 10.41 19.48 1.18
CA PRO A 111 10.17 20.74 1.88
C PRO A 111 10.51 21.96 1.01
N VAL A 112 9.65 22.99 1.06
CA VAL A 112 9.98 24.30 0.45
C VAL A 112 10.89 25.10 1.39
N GLU A 113 11.96 25.69 0.85
CA GLU A 113 12.91 26.55 1.59
C GLU A 113 12.47 28.02 1.64
#